data_AF-A0AAD9KSI6-F1
#
_entry.id   AF-A0AAD9KSI6-F1
#
_cell.length_a   1.000
_cell.length_b   1.000
_cell.length_c   1.000
_cell.angle_alpha   90.00
_cell.angle_beta   90.00
_cell.angle_gamma   90.00
#
_symmetry.space_group_name_H-M   'P 1'
#
loop_
_entity.id
_entity.type
_entity.pdbx_description
1 polymer ?
#
loop_
_entity_poly.entity_id
_entity_poly.type
_entity_poly.pdbx_seq_one_letter_code
_entity_poly.pdbx_strand_id
1 'polypeptide(L)'
;MRLFVVAVCDQNCGQCDVNGPDKCDDGHCNIGFVFVNNSKTCAPVCDPNCGQCDVNGPDKCDDGHCNTGFVFVNNSNTCAQCDPNCDRCDRNGPSKCDDTHCRDGYNFVGDSKNCSAVCDPNCGQCDMNGPSKCDDGHCNTGFVFVNNSKTCALCDPNCGQCDMNGPSKCDDGHCNTGFVFVNNSKTCAPVCDPNCGQCDVNGPDKCDDGHCNTGFVFVNNSKTCALCDPNCGQCDVNGPDKCDDGHCNTGFVFVNDSKTCDRT
;
A
#
# COMPACT_ATOMS: atom_id res chain seq x y z
N MET A 1 -10.21 77.51 -39.56
CA MET A 1 -10.33 76.06 -39.79
C MET A 1 -9.84 75.38 -38.51
N ARG A 2 -10.74 74.97 -37.60
CA ARG A 2 -10.34 74.21 -36.40
C ARG A 2 -10.21 72.76 -36.83
N LEU A 3 -9.00 72.20 -36.71
CA LEU A 3 -8.78 70.76 -36.78
C LEU A 3 -9.54 70.17 -35.58
N PHE A 4 -10.63 69.44 -35.84
CA PHE A 4 -11.16 68.51 -34.84
C PHE A 4 -10.19 67.32 -34.81
N VAL A 5 -9.35 67.27 -33.78
CA VAL A 5 -8.66 66.03 -33.45
C VAL A 5 -9.73 65.13 -32.87
N VAL A 6 -10.14 64.12 -33.63
CA VAL A 6 -10.94 63.03 -33.06
C VAL A 6 -10.06 62.37 -32.00
N ALA A 7 -10.48 62.43 -30.74
CA ALA A 7 -9.81 61.68 -29.69
C ALA A 7 -9.91 60.20 -30.05
N VAL A 8 -8.76 59.57 -30.26
CA VAL A 8 -8.70 58.13 -30.54
C VAL A 8 -8.58 57.44 -29.19
N CYS A 9 -9.53 56.57 -28.91
CA CYS A 9 -9.50 55.75 -27.70
C CYS A 9 -8.37 54.73 -27.77
N ASP A 10 -8.00 54.18 -26.61
CA ASP A 10 -7.06 53.07 -26.56
C ASP A 10 -7.56 51.87 -27.40
N GLN A 11 -6.67 50.95 -27.75
CA GLN A 11 -7.06 49.75 -28.48
C GLN A 11 -8.06 48.91 -27.66
N ASN A 12 -9.00 48.25 -28.36
CA ASN A 12 -10.05 47.41 -27.75
C ASN A 12 -11.06 48.16 -26.88
N CYS A 13 -11.19 49.46 -27.15
CA CYS A 13 -12.06 50.37 -26.44
C CYS A 13 -13.26 50.83 -27.27
N GLY A 14 -14.46 50.80 -26.70
CA GLY A 14 -15.66 51.35 -27.30
C GLY A 14 -15.85 52.85 -27.06
N GLN A 15 -15.36 53.38 -25.92
CA GLN A 15 -15.52 54.78 -25.51
C GLN A 15 -14.37 55.27 -24.61
N CYS A 16 -14.05 56.57 -24.70
CA CYS A 16 -12.96 57.22 -23.95
C CYS A 16 -13.26 58.70 -23.64
N ASP A 17 -14.53 59.08 -23.58
CA ASP A 17 -14.94 60.48 -23.37
C ASP A 17 -14.67 60.95 -21.93
N VAL A 18 -14.65 60.02 -20.96
CA VAL A 18 -14.38 60.33 -19.55
C VAL A 18 -12.89 60.34 -19.23
N ASN A 19 -12.16 59.30 -19.64
CA ASN A 19 -10.73 59.16 -19.32
C ASN A 19 -9.79 59.81 -20.34
N GLY A 20 -10.30 60.24 -21.50
CA GLY A 20 -9.56 60.97 -22.53
C GLY A 20 -8.84 60.07 -23.55
N PRO A 21 -8.11 60.68 -24.50
CA PRO A 21 -7.43 59.94 -25.58
C PRO A 21 -6.41 58.93 -25.03
N ASP A 22 -6.24 57.82 -25.76
CA ASP A 22 -5.39 56.67 -25.38
C ASP A 22 -5.78 55.98 -24.05
N LYS A 23 -7.04 56.16 -23.62
CA LYS A 23 -7.63 55.52 -22.44
C LYS A 23 -9.01 54.94 -22.76
N CYS A 24 -9.60 54.27 -21.78
CA CYS A 24 -10.92 53.67 -21.83
C CYS A 24 -11.80 54.09 -20.68
N ASP A 25 -13.10 54.16 -20.93
CA ASP A 25 -14.11 54.34 -19.89
C ASP A 25 -14.50 52.99 -19.28
N ASP A 26 -14.79 52.99 -17.98
CA ASP A 26 -15.19 51.78 -17.26
C ASP A 26 -16.48 51.19 -17.87
N GLY A 27 -16.52 49.86 -18.04
CA GLY A 27 -17.62 49.15 -18.70
C GLY A 27 -17.65 49.25 -20.24
N HIS A 28 -16.67 49.91 -20.88
CA HIS A 28 -16.67 50.14 -22.34
C HIS A 28 -15.54 49.40 -23.07
N CYS A 29 -15.06 48.29 -22.51
CA CYS A 29 -14.16 47.39 -23.22
C CYS A 29 -14.92 46.55 -24.25
N ASN A 30 -14.25 46.26 -25.37
CA ASN A 30 -14.75 45.30 -26.35
C ASN A 30 -14.90 43.90 -25.73
N ILE A 31 -15.79 43.08 -26.29
CA ILE A 31 -15.98 41.69 -25.86
C ILE A 31 -14.63 40.95 -25.85
N GLY A 32 -14.37 40.21 -24.76
CA GLY A 32 -13.09 39.51 -24.55
C GLY A 32 -12.02 40.36 -23.86
N PHE A 33 -12.32 41.59 -23.45
CA PHE A 33 -11.41 42.46 -22.71
C PHE A 33 -12.04 42.98 -21.41
N VAL A 34 -11.21 43.23 -20.41
CA VAL A 34 -11.59 43.76 -19.11
C VAL A 34 -10.86 45.06 -18.82
N PHE A 35 -11.56 45.99 -18.14
CA PHE A 35 -11.01 47.28 -17.79
C PHE A 35 -9.95 47.17 -16.69
N VAL A 36 -8.75 47.67 -16.95
CA VAL A 36 -7.64 47.72 -15.99
C VAL A 36 -7.59 49.11 -15.36
N ASN A 37 -8.05 49.19 -14.12
CA ASN A 37 -8.24 50.48 -13.43
C ASN A 37 -6.96 51.32 -13.28
N ASN A 38 -5.79 50.69 -13.19
CA ASN A 38 -4.51 51.39 -13.03
C ASN A 38 -4.04 52.07 -14.32
N SER A 39 -4.17 51.39 -15.47
CA SER A 39 -3.76 51.92 -16.78
C SER A 39 -4.89 52.70 -17.47
N LYS A 40 -6.14 52.49 -17.03
CA LYS A 40 -7.39 52.90 -17.70
C LYS A 40 -7.43 52.41 -19.14
N THR A 41 -7.03 51.16 -19.36
CA THR A 41 -7.04 50.49 -20.67
C THR A 41 -7.80 49.18 -20.58
N CYS A 42 -8.02 48.51 -21.71
CA CYS A 42 -8.68 47.21 -21.76
C CYS A 42 -7.64 46.10 -22.00
N ALA A 43 -7.56 45.12 -21.09
CA ALA A 43 -6.66 43.96 -21.22
C ALA A 43 -7.44 42.71 -21.64
N PRO A 44 -6.85 41.80 -22.44
CA PRO A 44 -7.54 40.60 -22.87
C PRO A 44 -7.90 39.70 -21.69
N VAL A 45 -9.05 39.03 -21.78
CA VAL A 45 -9.42 37.93 -20.90
C VAL A 45 -8.81 36.66 -21.49
N CYS A 46 -7.88 36.06 -20.76
CA CYS A 46 -7.16 34.87 -21.23
C CYS A 46 -8.01 33.60 -21.15
N ASP A 47 -7.56 32.55 -21.85
CA ASP A 47 -8.07 31.20 -21.59
C ASP A 47 -7.92 30.88 -20.08
N PRO A 48 -8.90 30.18 -19.47
CA PRO A 48 -8.89 29.93 -18.02
C PRO A 48 -7.65 29.21 -17.48
N ASN A 49 -6.88 28.56 -18.34
CA ASN A 49 -5.75 27.72 -17.97
C ASN A 49 -4.39 28.39 -18.18
N CYS A 50 -4.33 29.71 -18.35
CA CYS A 50 -3.07 30.47 -18.39
C CYS A 50 -3.13 31.81 -17.66
N GLY A 51 -1.93 32.31 -17.34
CA GLY A 51 -1.75 33.61 -16.67
C GLY A 51 -1.56 34.79 -17.61
N GLN A 52 -1.27 34.56 -18.90
CA GLN A 52 -0.98 35.62 -19.88
C GLN A 52 -1.48 35.26 -21.29
N CYS A 53 -1.89 36.29 -22.02
CA CYS A 53 -2.48 36.22 -23.36
C CYS A 53 -2.39 37.55 -24.12
N ASP A 54 -1.47 38.44 -23.74
CA ASP A 54 -1.28 39.73 -24.39
C ASP A 54 -0.70 39.61 -25.81
N VAL A 55 -0.02 38.50 -26.12
CA VAL A 55 0.48 38.22 -27.48
C VAL A 55 -0.58 37.55 -28.35
N ASN A 56 -1.25 36.50 -27.86
CA ASN A 56 -2.20 35.72 -28.64
C ASN A 56 -3.65 36.25 -28.58
N GLY A 57 -3.94 37.16 -27.66
CA GLY A 57 -5.22 37.84 -27.52
C GLY A 57 -6.26 37.09 -26.67
N PRO A 58 -7.51 37.58 -26.67
CA PRO A 58 -8.60 37.03 -25.86
C PRO A 58 -8.86 35.54 -26.10
N ASP A 59 -9.23 34.82 -25.05
CA ASP A 59 -9.51 33.38 -25.03
C ASP A 59 -8.34 32.49 -25.46
N LYS A 60 -7.12 33.04 -25.51
CA LYS A 60 -5.87 32.35 -25.84
C LYS A 60 -4.88 32.42 -24.68
N CYS A 61 -3.73 31.80 -24.89
CA CYS A 61 -2.59 31.81 -24.00
C CYS A 61 -1.32 32.16 -24.75
N ASP A 62 -0.36 32.70 -24.01
CA ASP A 62 1.00 32.88 -24.49
C ASP A 62 1.87 31.67 -24.15
N ASP A 63 2.81 31.36 -25.03
CA ASP A 63 3.72 30.22 -24.85
C ASP A 63 4.49 30.37 -23.52
N GLY A 64 4.59 29.26 -22.77
CA GLY A 64 5.20 29.23 -21.44
C GLY A 64 4.36 29.82 -20.30
N HIS A 65 3.12 30.26 -20.55
CA HIS A 65 2.26 30.89 -19.54
C HIS A 65 1.05 30.05 -19.13
N CYS A 66 1.06 28.76 -19.46
CA CYS A 66 0.09 27.81 -18.94
C CYS A 66 0.24 27.64 -17.43
N ASN A 67 -0.90 27.45 -16.75
CA ASN A 67 -0.93 27.13 -15.34
C ASN A 67 -0.33 25.73 -15.10
N THR A 68 0.17 25.48 -13.88
CA THR A 68 0.67 24.16 -13.48
C THR A 68 -0.33 23.05 -13.79
N GLY A 69 0.14 21.94 -14.37
CA GLY A 69 -0.72 20.85 -14.85
C GLY A 69 -1.32 21.07 -16.23
N PHE A 70 -0.91 22.11 -16.96
CA PHE A 70 -1.29 22.34 -18.35
C PHE A 70 -0.06 22.64 -19.23
N VAL A 71 -0.17 22.35 -20.53
CA VAL A 71 0.86 22.60 -21.55
C VAL A 71 0.28 23.38 -22.72
N PHE A 72 1.10 24.23 -23.33
CA PHE A 72 0.70 25.06 -24.47
C PHE A 72 0.49 24.21 -25.73
N VAL A 73 -0.60 24.48 -26.47
CA VAL A 73 -0.95 23.81 -27.72
C VAL A 73 -0.91 24.81 -28.87
N ASN A 74 0.17 24.76 -29.65
CA ASN A 74 0.46 25.69 -30.76
C ASN A 74 -0.69 25.87 -31.78
N ASN A 75 -1.46 24.80 -32.06
CA ASN A 75 -2.51 24.88 -33.07
C ASN A 75 -3.73 25.69 -32.61
N SER A 76 -4.00 25.70 -31.30
CA SER A 76 -5.14 26.39 -30.72
C SER A 76 -4.75 27.67 -29.99
N ASN A 77 -3.46 27.89 -29.70
CA ASN A 77 -2.95 28.90 -28.78
C ASN A 77 -3.68 28.86 -27.43
N THR A 78 -3.93 27.66 -26.92
CA THR A 78 -4.57 27.43 -25.62
C THR A 78 -3.74 26.43 -24.83
N CYS A 79 -4.03 26.32 -23.53
CA CYS A 79 -3.40 25.32 -22.67
C CYS A 79 -4.29 24.07 -22.56
N ALA A 80 -3.67 22.90 -22.67
CA ALA A 80 -4.34 21.61 -22.52
C ALA A 80 -3.80 20.87 -21.30
N GLN A 81 -4.67 20.11 -20.65
CA GLN A 81 -4.34 19.45 -19.38
C GLN A 81 -3.30 18.35 -19.59
N CYS A 82 -2.36 18.26 -18.65
CA CYS A 82 -1.45 17.13 -18.51
C CYS A 82 -2.17 15.86 -18.02
N ASP A 83 -1.43 14.76 -17.82
CA ASP A 83 -1.94 13.64 -17.04
C ASP A 83 -2.43 14.14 -15.65
N PRO A 84 -3.59 13.69 -15.14
CA PRO A 84 -4.14 14.20 -13.88
C PRO A 84 -3.21 14.04 -12.66
N ASN A 85 -2.26 13.11 -12.72
CA ASN A 85 -1.37 12.76 -11.62
C ASN A 85 0.02 13.39 -11.78
N CYS A 86 0.15 14.44 -12.59
CA CYS A 86 1.39 15.19 -12.73
C CYS A 86 1.18 16.70 -12.78
N ASP A 87 2.30 17.40 -12.61
CA ASP A 87 2.32 18.87 -12.57
C ASP A 87 2.89 19.49 -13.86
N ARG A 88 3.49 18.67 -14.73
CA ARG A 88 4.16 19.13 -15.94
C ARG A 88 4.12 18.10 -17.07
N CYS A 89 3.95 18.61 -18.29
CA CYS A 89 3.94 17.82 -19.52
C CYS A 89 4.44 18.59 -20.74
N ASP A 90 5.38 19.51 -20.55
CA ASP A 90 5.90 20.36 -21.63
C ASP A 90 6.62 19.53 -22.71
N ARG A 91 7.31 18.46 -22.30
CA ARG A 91 8.06 17.60 -23.22
C ARG A 91 7.17 16.54 -23.88
N ASN A 92 6.29 15.91 -23.11
CA ASN A 92 5.49 14.78 -23.58
C ASN A 92 4.10 15.16 -24.11
N GLY A 93 3.65 16.39 -23.85
CA GLY A 93 2.42 16.97 -24.38
C GLY A 93 1.16 16.63 -23.58
N PRO A 94 -0.02 17.05 -24.11
CA PRO A 94 -1.29 16.92 -23.41
C PRO A 94 -1.61 15.48 -22.99
N SER A 95 -2.25 15.33 -21.83
CA SER A 95 -2.63 14.05 -21.21
C SER A 95 -1.47 13.10 -20.86
N LYS A 96 -0.23 13.60 -20.93
CA LYS A 96 1.00 12.89 -20.55
C LYS A 96 1.69 13.61 -19.39
N CYS A 97 2.79 13.05 -18.93
CA CYS A 97 3.65 13.59 -17.89
C CYS A 97 5.10 13.64 -18.37
N ASP A 98 5.86 14.63 -17.91
CA ASP A 98 7.31 14.64 -18.05
C ASP A 98 7.97 13.76 -16.99
N ASP A 99 9.16 13.23 -17.28
CA ASP A 99 9.92 12.45 -16.31
C ASP A 99 10.11 13.23 -15.01
N THR A 100 10.00 12.56 -13.87
CA THR A 100 10.12 13.12 -12.51
C THR A 100 9.10 14.20 -12.10
N HIS A 101 8.04 14.43 -12.88
CA HIS A 101 7.00 15.43 -12.54
C HIS A 101 5.66 14.79 -12.12
N CYS A 102 5.67 13.50 -11.79
CA CYS A 102 4.56 12.87 -11.11
C CYS A 102 4.37 13.47 -9.72
N ARG A 103 3.10 13.61 -9.32
CA ARG A 103 2.75 14.03 -7.97
C ARG A 103 3.17 12.98 -6.94
N ASP A 104 3.28 13.41 -5.69
CA ASP A 104 3.59 12.52 -4.57
C ASP A 104 2.65 11.30 -4.54
N GLY A 105 3.23 10.12 -4.38
CA GLY A 105 2.50 8.86 -4.41
C GLY A 105 2.29 8.27 -5.80
N TYR A 106 2.85 8.86 -6.86
CA TYR A 106 2.80 8.32 -8.22
C TYR A 106 4.20 8.15 -8.82
N ASN A 107 4.37 7.11 -9.64
CA ASN A 107 5.58 6.83 -10.39
C ASN A 107 5.35 7.01 -11.89
N PHE A 108 6.39 7.49 -12.58
CA PHE A 108 6.37 7.66 -14.03
C PHE A 108 6.44 6.31 -14.74
N VAL A 109 5.51 6.06 -15.66
CA VAL A 109 5.46 4.86 -16.49
C VAL A 109 6.00 5.20 -17.88
N GLY A 110 7.21 4.73 -18.19
CA GLY A 110 7.95 5.13 -19.40
C GLY A 110 7.22 4.88 -20.72
N ASP A 111 6.53 3.74 -20.84
CA ASP A 111 5.84 3.35 -22.09
C ASP A 111 4.61 4.22 -22.38
N SER A 112 3.78 4.47 -21.36
CA SER A 112 2.58 5.28 -21.50
C SER A 112 2.87 6.77 -21.38
N LYS A 113 3.99 7.15 -20.75
CA LYS A 113 4.34 8.52 -20.34
C LYS A 113 3.30 9.14 -19.40
N ASN A 114 2.67 8.33 -18.55
CA ASN A 114 1.69 8.74 -17.55
C ASN A 114 2.24 8.43 -16.14
N CYS A 115 1.51 8.85 -15.11
CA CYS A 115 1.85 8.58 -13.71
C CYS A 115 0.88 7.56 -13.11
N SER A 116 1.40 6.46 -12.59
CA SER A 116 0.62 5.41 -11.93
C SER A 116 0.82 5.45 -10.41
N ALA A 117 -0.26 5.21 -9.67
CA ALA A 117 -0.22 5.20 -8.21
C ALA A 117 0.79 4.17 -7.70
N VAL A 118 1.54 4.55 -6.67
CA VAL A 118 2.39 3.65 -5.90
C VAL A 118 1.53 3.05 -4.80
N CYS A 119 1.29 1.75 -4.88
CA CYS A 119 0.41 1.05 -3.94
C CYS A 119 1.09 0.83 -2.57
N ASP A 120 0.30 0.47 -1.56
CA ASP A 120 0.86 -0.10 -0.33
C ASP A 120 1.73 -1.33 -0.68
N PRO A 121 2.86 -1.56 0.01
CA PRO A 121 3.80 -2.63 -0.34
C PRO A 121 3.20 -4.05 -0.34
N ASN A 122 2.06 -4.24 0.33
CA ASN A 122 1.46 -5.56 0.53
C ASN A 122 0.32 -5.85 -0.47
N CYS A 123 0.22 -5.10 -1.57
CA CYS A 123 -0.74 -5.38 -2.65
C CYS A 123 -0.21 -5.05 -4.04
N GLY A 124 -0.85 -5.64 -5.05
CA GLY A 124 -0.49 -5.45 -6.46
C GLY A 124 -1.28 -4.34 -7.17
N GLN A 125 -2.39 -3.86 -6.60
CA GLN A 125 -3.26 -2.85 -7.24
C GLN A 125 -3.83 -1.86 -6.22
N CYS A 126 -4.05 -0.63 -6.68
CA CYS A 126 -4.48 0.52 -5.89
C CYS A 126 -5.07 1.64 -6.76
N ASP A 127 -5.51 1.35 -7.98
CA ASP A 127 -6.07 2.35 -8.87
C ASP A 127 -7.44 2.85 -8.40
N MET A 128 -8.19 2.04 -7.64
CA MET A 128 -9.47 2.48 -7.06
C MET A 128 -9.30 3.27 -5.77
N ASN A 129 -8.45 2.81 -4.85
CA ASN A 129 -8.27 3.47 -3.54
C ASN A 129 -7.13 4.51 -3.51
N GLY A 130 -6.32 4.57 -4.57
CA GLY A 130 -5.27 5.56 -4.77
C GLY A 130 -3.92 5.21 -4.12
N PRO A 131 -2.96 6.15 -4.14
CA PRO A 131 -1.62 5.95 -3.64
C PRO A 131 -1.55 5.48 -2.18
N SER A 132 -0.58 4.63 -1.89
CA SER A 132 -0.31 4.03 -0.56
C SER A 132 -1.48 3.22 0.00
N LYS A 133 -2.47 2.87 -0.84
CA LYS A 133 -3.60 2.01 -0.52
C LYS A 133 -3.55 0.72 -1.32
N CYS A 134 -4.53 -0.14 -1.09
CA CYS A 134 -4.78 -1.36 -1.81
C CYS A 134 -6.22 -1.41 -2.27
N ASP A 135 -6.44 -2.14 -3.35
CA ASP A 135 -7.76 -2.53 -3.81
C ASP A 135 -8.17 -3.88 -3.21
N ASP A 136 -9.48 -4.04 -2.99
CA ASP A 136 -10.04 -5.25 -2.39
C ASP A 136 -9.76 -6.46 -3.29
N GLY A 137 -9.31 -7.57 -2.70
CA GLY A 137 -8.88 -8.77 -3.42
C GLY A 137 -7.50 -8.70 -4.07
N HIS A 138 -6.75 -7.61 -3.89
CA HIS A 138 -5.39 -7.45 -4.46
C HIS A 138 -4.25 -7.50 -3.44
N CYS A 139 -4.54 -7.96 -2.22
CA CYS A 139 -3.52 -8.23 -1.23
C CYS A 139 -2.60 -9.38 -1.67
N ASN A 140 -1.33 -9.26 -1.32
CA ASN A 140 -0.35 -10.33 -1.52
C ASN A 140 -0.71 -11.55 -0.65
N THR A 141 -0.26 -12.74 -1.04
CA THR A 141 -0.43 -13.97 -0.25
C THR A 141 0.02 -13.78 1.20
N GLY A 142 -0.78 -14.25 2.16
CA GLY A 142 -0.53 -14.06 3.59
C GLY A 142 -0.98 -12.69 4.14
N PHE A 143 -1.67 -11.88 3.34
CA PHE A 143 -2.29 -10.64 3.78
C PHE A 143 -3.78 -10.60 3.42
N VAL A 144 -4.56 -9.86 4.20
CA VAL A 144 -6.00 -9.62 3.99
C VAL A 144 -6.30 -8.12 3.93
N PHE A 145 -7.29 -7.75 3.13
CA PHE A 145 -7.73 -6.38 2.97
C PHE A 145 -8.42 -5.83 4.23
N VAL A 146 -8.00 -4.66 4.69
CA VAL A 146 -8.59 -3.95 5.83
C VAL A 146 -9.36 -2.74 5.33
N ASN A 147 -10.70 -2.86 5.35
CA ASN A 147 -11.59 -1.86 4.76
C ASN A 147 -11.45 -0.44 5.33
N ASN A 148 -11.11 -0.29 6.61
CA ASN A 148 -10.99 1.02 7.26
C ASN A 148 -9.72 1.77 6.82
N SER A 149 -8.59 1.07 6.69
CA SER A 149 -7.32 1.68 6.28
C SER A 149 -7.13 1.67 4.77
N LYS A 150 -7.88 0.82 4.05
CA LYS A 150 -7.68 0.50 2.63
C LYS A 150 -6.27 -0.02 2.36
N THR A 151 -5.77 -0.85 3.26
CA THR A 151 -4.44 -1.47 3.17
C THR A 151 -4.55 -2.97 3.42
N CYS A 152 -3.48 -3.71 3.17
CA CYS A 152 -3.42 -5.13 3.47
C CYS A 152 -2.70 -5.36 4.81
N ALA A 153 -3.25 -6.22 5.65
CA ALA A 153 -2.69 -6.57 6.95
C ALA A 153 -2.35 -8.06 6.98
N LEU A 154 -1.28 -8.41 7.71
CA LEU A 154 -0.76 -9.77 7.76
C LEU A 154 -1.76 -10.74 8.39
N CYS A 155 -1.84 -11.95 7.86
CA CYS A 155 -2.51 -13.08 8.47
C CYS A 155 -1.74 -13.62 9.69
N ASP A 156 -2.27 -14.67 10.33
CA ASP A 156 -1.49 -15.50 11.24
C ASP A 156 -0.20 -15.97 10.52
N PRO A 157 0.99 -15.91 11.16
CA PRO A 157 2.26 -16.26 10.50
C PRO A 157 2.32 -17.68 9.95
N ASN A 158 1.51 -18.59 10.48
CA ASN A 158 1.49 -20.01 10.10
C ASN A 158 0.34 -20.31 9.13
N CYS A 159 -0.13 -19.32 8.38
CA CYS A 159 -1.28 -19.42 7.51
C CYS A 159 -1.08 -18.75 6.15
N GLY A 160 -1.68 -19.32 5.10
CA GLY A 160 -1.67 -18.77 3.75
C GLY A 160 -2.80 -17.78 3.43
N GLN A 161 -3.94 -17.85 4.14
CA GLN A 161 -5.14 -17.05 3.86
C GLN A 161 -5.92 -16.70 5.13
N CYS A 162 -6.45 -15.48 5.20
CA CYS A 162 -7.24 -15.01 6.33
C CYS A 162 -8.35 -14.05 5.90
N ASP A 163 -8.89 -14.25 4.70
CA ASP A 163 -9.92 -13.39 4.12
C ASP A 163 -11.23 -13.46 4.92
N MET A 164 -11.55 -14.63 5.50
CA MET A 164 -12.77 -14.80 6.29
C MET A 164 -12.61 -14.36 7.75
N ASN A 165 -11.50 -14.73 8.40
CA ASN A 165 -11.29 -14.47 9.82
C ASN A 165 -10.58 -13.14 10.12
N GLY A 166 -9.97 -12.53 9.11
CA GLY A 166 -9.34 -11.22 9.18
C GLY A 166 -7.89 -11.22 9.68
N PRO A 167 -7.35 -10.01 9.96
CA PRO A 167 -5.94 -9.83 10.30
C PRO A 167 -5.48 -10.65 11.49
N SER A 168 -4.25 -11.15 11.44
CA SER A 168 -3.62 -12.00 12.45
C SER A 168 -4.36 -13.32 12.74
N LYS A 169 -5.32 -13.71 11.88
CA LYS A 169 -6.05 -14.97 11.95
C LYS A 169 -5.72 -15.86 10.75
N CYS A 170 -6.30 -17.04 10.74
CA CYS A 170 -6.24 -17.99 9.64
C CYS A 170 -7.63 -18.48 9.28
N ASP A 171 -7.81 -18.83 8.01
CA ASP A 171 -8.98 -19.53 7.52
C ASP A 171 -8.81 -21.05 7.66
N ASP A 172 -9.92 -21.75 7.93
CA ASP A 172 -9.90 -23.20 8.12
C ASP A 172 -9.39 -23.90 6.85
N GLY A 173 -8.47 -24.86 7.01
CA GLY A 173 -7.79 -25.53 5.91
C GLY A 173 -6.62 -24.77 5.28
N HIS A 174 -6.30 -23.55 5.73
CA HIS A 174 -5.22 -22.72 5.17
C HIS A 174 -3.96 -22.63 6.06
N CYS A 175 -3.85 -23.48 7.08
CA CYS A 175 -2.62 -23.60 7.84
C CYS A 175 -1.47 -24.14 6.98
N ASN A 176 -0.29 -23.61 7.21
CA ASN A 176 0.94 -24.10 6.60
C ASN A 176 1.22 -25.54 7.04
N THR A 177 2.02 -26.26 6.26
CA THR A 177 2.43 -27.64 6.58
C THR A 177 3.08 -27.71 7.96
N GLY A 178 2.68 -28.70 8.78
CA GLY A 178 3.11 -28.85 10.17
C GLY A 178 2.25 -28.10 11.20
N PHE A 179 1.20 -27.41 10.76
CA PHE A 179 0.28 -26.69 11.64
C PHE A 179 -1.17 -27.14 11.44
N VAL A 180 -1.98 -27.01 12.49
CA VAL A 180 -3.40 -27.33 12.52
C VAL A 180 -4.22 -26.14 12.97
N PHE A 181 -5.42 -25.99 12.40
CA PHE A 181 -6.33 -24.90 12.70
C PHE A 181 -6.94 -25.05 14.11
N VAL A 182 -6.85 -23.98 14.91
CA VAL A 182 -7.42 -23.89 16.25
C VAL A 182 -8.68 -23.02 16.22
N ASN A 183 -9.84 -23.67 16.28
CA ASN A 183 -11.13 -23.01 16.06
C ASN A 183 -11.44 -21.85 17.05
N ASN A 184 -10.95 -21.93 18.30
CA ASN A 184 -11.21 -20.89 19.31
C ASN A 184 -10.41 -19.60 19.05
N SER A 185 -9.13 -19.73 18.70
CA SER A 185 -8.27 -18.59 18.43
C SER A 185 -8.34 -18.13 16.97
N LYS A 186 -8.84 -18.98 16.06
CA LYS A 186 -8.80 -18.80 14.61
C LYS A 186 -7.35 -18.63 14.12
N THR A 187 -6.43 -19.41 14.66
CA THR A 187 -4.99 -19.39 14.33
C THR A 187 -4.50 -20.80 14.04
N CYS A 188 -3.26 -20.93 13.58
CA CYS A 188 -2.62 -22.21 13.33
C CYS A 188 -1.61 -22.52 14.44
N ALA A 189 -1.76 -23.68 15.08
CA ALA A 189 -0.86 -24.18 16.11
C ALA A 189 -0.02 -25.34 15.56
N PRO A 190 1.23 -25.51 16.02
CA PRO A 190 2.09 -26.60 15.55
C PRO A 190 1.48 -27.97 15.89
N VAL A 191 1.65 -28.93 14.99
CA VAL A 191 1.39 -30.34 15.26
C VAL A 191 2.61 -30.92 15.96
N CYS A 192 2.45 -31.42 17.18
CA CYS A 192 3.57 -31.91 17.99
C CYS A 192 4.00 -33.33 17.59
N ASP A 193 5.17 -33.74 18.10
CA ASP A 193 5.58 -35.14 18.12
C ASP A 193 4.41 -36.00 18.65
N PRO A 194 4.14 -37.20 18.08
CA PRO A 194 2.99 -38.01 18.44
C PRO A 194 2.89 -38.35 19.93
N ASN A 195 4.01 -38.33 20.65
CA ASN A 195 4.09 -38.66 22.07
C ASN A 195 4.26 -37.42 22.95
N CYS A 196 3.81 -36.25 22.46
CA CYS A 196 3.97 -34.98 23.14
C CYS A 196 2.65 -34.21 23.27
N GLY A 197 2.46 -33.56 24.42
CA GLY A 197 1.31 -32.71 24.69
C GLY A 197 1.44 -31.25 24.22
N GLN A 198 2.67 -30.75 24.02
CA GLN A 198 2.92 -29.34 23.69
C GLN A 198 4.30 -29.14 23.02
N CYS A 199 4.32 -28.29 21.98
CA CYS A 199 5.46 -28.07 21.10
C CYS A 199 5.53 -26.64 20.55
N ASP A 200 4.96 -25.67 21.26
CA ASP A 200 4.96 -24.27 20.82
C ASP A 200 6.36 -23.64 20.90
N VAL A 201 7.27 -24.18 21.73
CA VAL A 201 8.66 -23.70 21.83
C VAL A 201 9.56 -24.36 20.76
N ASN A 202 9.56 -25.68 20.66
CA ASN A 202 10.43 -26.41 19.72
C ASN A 202 9.84 -26.55 18.31
N GLY A 203 8.55 -26.26 18.14
CA GLY A 203 7.85 -26.21 16.86
C GLY A 203 7.28 -27.56 16.38
N PRO A 204 6.82 -27.61 15.12
CA PRO A 204 6.19 -28.78 14.53
C PRO A 204 7.05 -30.05 14.58
N ASP A 205 6.40 -31.20 14.79
CA ASP A 205 6.98 -32.54 14.93
C ASP A 205 7.98 -32.69 16.09
N LYS A 206 8.05 -31.69 16.99
CA LYS A 206 8.90 -31.68 18.18
C LYS A 206 8.06 -31.76 19.46
N CYS A 207 8.75 -31.80 20.58
CA CYS A 207 8.18 -31.69 21.90
C CYS A 207 8.93 -30.66 22.72
N ASP A 208 8.22 -30.04 23.65
CA ASP A 208 8.82 -29.20 24.68
C ASP A 208 9.22 -30.03 25.90
N ASP A 209 10.29 -29.62 26.58
CA ASP A 209 10.83 -30.35 27.72
C ASP A 209 9.78 -30.46 28.84
N GLY A 210 9.61 -31.67 29.37
CA GLY A 210 8.57 -31.98 30.36
C GLY A 210 7.15 -32.12 29.80
N HIS A 211 6.97 -32.15 28.49
CA HIS A 211 5.64 -32.32 27.86
C HIS A 211 5.49 -33.64 27.09
N CYS A 212 6.39 -34.59 27.31
CA CYS A 212 6.20 -35.96 26.85
C CYS A 212 5.05 -36.65 27.57
N ASN A 213 4.30 -37.46 26.83
CA ASN A 213 3.24 -38.30 27.37
C ASN A 213 3.82 -39.35 28.33
N THR A 214 3.00 -39.85 29.25
CA THR A 214 3.41 -40.90 30.20
C THR A 214 4.03 -42.11 29.49
N GLY A 215 5.17 -42.59 30.01
CA GLY A 215 5.95 -43.67 29.40
C GLY A 215 6.95 -43.21 28.33
N PHE A 216 7.11 -41.89 28.14
CA PHE A 216 8.10 -41.31 27.24
C PHE A 216 8.95 -40.26 27.96
N VAL A 217 10.20 -40.09 27.52
CA VAL A 217 11.14 -39.07 28.00
C VAL A 217 11.59 -38.15 26.87
N PHE A 218 11.85 -36.90 27.20
CA PHE A 218 12.35 -35.90 26.27
C PHE A 218 13.81 -36.19 25.87
N VAL A 219 14.07 -36.21 24.56
CA VAL A 219 15.41 -36.40 23.98
C VAL A 219 15.93 -35.07 23.45
N ASN A 220 16.87 -34.46 24.17
CA ASN A 220 17.36 -33.11 23.89
C ASN A 220 17.96 -32.92 22.47
N ASN A 221 18.55 -33.97 21.89
CA ASN A 221 19.17 -33.88 20.56
C ASN A 221 18.14 -33.85 19.43
N SER A 222 17.09 -34.68 19.52
CA SER A 222 16.03 -34.73 18.50
C SER A 222 14.90 -33.76 18.79
N LYS A 223 14.79 -33.26 20.03
CA LYS A 223 13.66 -32.49 20.55
C LYS A 223 12.35 -33.26 20.41
N THR A 224 12.38 -34.57 20.63
CA THR A 224 11.21 -35.47 20.52
C THR A 224 11.10 -36.31 21.78
N CYS A 225 9.99 -37.04 21.90
CA CYS A 225 9.76 -37.98 22.99
C CYS A 225 10.14 -39.38 22.56
N ALA A 226 10.97 -40.06 23.35
CA ALA A 226 11.37 -41.45 23.13
C ALA A 226 10.80 -42.34 24.24
N LEU A 227 10.49 -43.59 23.88
CA LEU A 227 9.86 -44.54 24.79
C LEU A 227 10.82 -44.90 25.95
N CYS A 228 10.26 -45.05 27.14
CA CYS A 228 10.95 -45.66 28.28
C CYS A 228 11.05 -47.19 28.13
N ASP A 229 11.73 -47.84 29.07
CA ASP A 229 11.65 -49.31 29.19
C ASP A 229 10.17 -49.75 29.26
N PRO A 230 9.74 -50.81 28.53
CA PRO A 230 8.33 -51.21 28.47
C PRO A 230 7.71 -51.55 29.82
N ASN A 231 8.53 -51.86 30.82
CA ASN A 231 8.10 -52.28 32.14
C ASN A 231 8.18 -51.14 33.17
N CYS A 232 8.26 -49.87 32.73
CA CYS A 232 8.23 -48.72 33.62
C CYS A 232 7.25 -47.61 33.21
N GLY A 233 6.93 -46.75 34.17
CA GLY A 233 6.10 -45.57 33.96
C GLY A 233 6.88 -44.28 33.69
N GLN A 234 8.15 -44.20 34.09
CA GLN A 234 9.00 -43.02 33.99
C GLN A 234 10.47 -43.39 33.74
N CYS A 235 11.17 -42.54 33.00
CA CYS A 235 12.58 -42.68 32.65
C CYS A 235 13.26 -41.32 32.42
N ASP A 236 12.79 -40.28 33.12
CA ASP A 236 13.26 -38.90 32.98
C ASP A 236 14.75 -38.76 33.39
N VAL A 237 15.22 -39.59 34.33
CA VAL A 237 16.61 -39.56 34.82
C VAL A 237 17.52 -40.46 34.01
N ASN A 238 17.11 -41.69 33.73
CA ASN A 238 17.96 -42.68 33.07
C ASN A 238 17.88 -42.64 31.53
N GLY A 239 16.88 -41.94 30.99
CA GLY A 239 16.72 -41.72 29.56
C GLY A 239 16.01 -42.85 28.82
N PRO A 240 16.02 -42.78 27.47
CA PRO A 240 15.29 -43.71 26.61
C PRO A 240 15.66 -45.16 26.84
N ASP A 241 14.69 -46.07 26.68
CA ASP A 241 14.81 -47.52 26.91
C ASP A 241 15.24 -47.92 28.33
N LYS A 242 15.25 -46.98 29.28
CA LYS A 242 15.59 -47.21 30.70
C LYS A 242 14.39 -46.93 31.60
N CYS A 243 14.58 -47.15 32.90
CA CYS A 243 13.63 -46.87 33.96
C CYS A 243 14.30 -46.06 35.07
N ASP A 244 13.51 -45.22 35.75
CA ASP A 244 13.90 -44.58 37.00
C ASP A 244 13.59 -45.45 38.22
N ASP A 245 14.43 -45.39 39.25
CA ASP A 245 14.25 -46.20 40.45
C ASP A 245 12.90 -45.90 41.12
N GLY A 246 12.16 -46.95 41.51
CA GLY A 246 10.81 -46.84 42.05
C GLY A 246 9.68 -46.68 41.02
N HIS A 247 9.98 -46.64 39.72
CA HIS A 247 8.99 -46.44 38.64
C HIS A 247 8.72 -47.70 37.80
N CYS A 248 9.11 -48.88 38.27
CA CYS A 248 8.72 -50.14 37.65
C CYS A 248 7.21 -50.37 37.76
N ASN A 249 6.64 -50.92 36.69
CA ASN A 249 5.25 -51.38 36.68
C ASN A 249 5.06 -52.53 37.67
N THR A 250 3.81 -52.73 38.11
CA THR A 250 3.47 -53.81 39.04
C THR A 250 3.94 -55.17 38.51
N GLY A 251 4.69 -55.92 39.32
CA GLY A 251 5.24 -57.24 38.96
C GLY A 251 6.67 -57.20 38.38
N PHE A 252 7.31 -56.04 38.39
CA PHE A 252 8.71 -55.88 37.97
C PHE A 252 9.55 -55.21 39.05
N VAL A 253 10.87 -55.48 39.05
CA VAL A 253 11.84 -54.91 39.99
C VAL A 253 12.96 -54.22 39.22
N PHE A 254 13.40 -53.08 39.75
CA PHE A 254 14.45 -52.26 39.15
C PHE A 254 15.81 -52.95 39.24
N VAL A 255 16.49 -53.05 38.10
CA VAL A 255 17.84 -53.62 37.99
C VAL A 255 18.85 -52.49 37.83
N ASN A 256 19.65 -52.25 38.87
CA ASN A 256 20.52 -51.09 38.94
C ASN A 256 21.63 -51.05 37.86
N ASP A 257 22.08 -52.21 37.36
CA ASP A 257 23.15 -52.29 36.38
C ASP A 257 22.65 -51.96 34.96
N SER A 258 21.51 -52.51 34.57
CA SER A 258 20.90 -52.27 33.26
C SER A 258 20.03 -51.01 33.22
N LYS A 259 19.61 -50.51 34.39
CA LYS A 259 18.60 -49.46 34.57
C LYS A 259 17.26 -49.83 33.90
N THR A 260 16.87 -51.11 33.99
CA THR A 260 15.62 -51.65 33.43
C THR A 260 14.76 -52.28 34.53
N CYS A 261 13.54 -52.71 34.18
CA CYS A 261 12.64 -53.41 35.10
C CYS A 261 12.42 -54.85 34.64
N ASP A 262 12.88 -55.81 35.46
CA ASP A 262 12.81 -57.24 35.15
C ASP A 262 11.74 -57.93 35.99
N ARG A 263 11.13 -58.99 35.43
CA ARG A 263 10.06 -59.73 36.10
C ARG A 263 10.64 -60.54 37.26
N THR A 264 9.96 -60.49 38.41
CA THR A 264 10.23 -61.35 39.58
C THR A 264 9.84 -62.80 39.34
#